data_AF-A0A7K1V9Z3-F1
#
_entry.id   AF-A0A7K1V9Z3-F1
#
_cell.length_a   1.000
_cell.length_b   1.000
_cell.length_c   1.000
_cell.angle_alpha   90.00
_cell.angle_beta   90.00
_cell.angle_gamma   90.00
#
_symmetry.space_group_name_H-M   'P 1'
#
loop_
_entity.id
_entity.type
_entity.pdbx_description
1 polymer ?
#
loop_
_entity_poly.entity_id
_entity_poly.type
_entity_poly.pdbx_seq_one_letter_code
_entity_poly.pdbx_strand_id
1 'polypeptide(L)' 'MPTTMTPAKAAEIAGCHLNSIYAALLSGELKGYQRRAPRGRWRIFPEDLTRWIRGEAPA' A
#
# COMPACT_ATOMS: atom_id res chain seq x y z
N MET A 1 15.89 -2.33 -8.10
CA MET A 1 15.07 -1.10 -8.14
C MET A 1 13.64 -1.50 -7.77
N PRO A 2 13.11 -1.22 -6.57
CA PRO A 2 11.74 -1.60 -6.28
C PRO A 2 10.80 -0.70 -7.08
N THR A 3 10.25 -1.25 -8.17
CA THR A 3 9.18 -0.61 -8.94
C THR A 3 7.96 -0.51 -8.04
N THR A 4 7.61 0.70 -7.67
CA THR A 4 6.45 0.96 -6.82
C THR A 4 5.16 0.64 -7.55
N MET A 5 4.19 0.07 -6.83
CA MET A 5 2.94 -0.41 -7.41
C MET A 5 1.75 0.47 -7.01
N THR A 6 0.67 0.35 -7.77
CA THR A 6 -0.59 1.05 -7.47
C THR A 6 -1.39 0.29 -6.41
N PRO A 7 -2.34 0.96 -5.72
CA PRO A 7 -3.27 0.30 -4.80
C PRO A 7 -4.05 -0.84 -5.44
N ALA A 8 -4.43 -0.70 -6.72
CA ALA A 8 -5.11 -1.75 -7.48
C ALA A 8 -4.23 -3.01 -7.59
N LYS A 9 -2.96 -2.85 -7.97
CA LYS A 9 -2.02 -3.98 -8.06
C LYS A 9 -1.76 -4.60 -6.68
N ALA A 10 -1.65 -3.77 -5.65
CA ALA A 10 -1.48 -4.24 -4.29
C ALA A 10 -2.68 -5.06 -3.80
N ALA A 11 -3.90 -4.63 -4.11
CA ALA A 11 -5.13 -5.34 -3.78
C ALA A 11 -5.19 -6.71 -4.47
N GLU A 12 -4.81 -6.79 -5.75
CA GLU A 12 -4.69 -8.06 -6.47
C GLU A 12 -3.69 -9.02 -5.81
N ILE A 13 -2.53 -8.52 -5.39
CA ILE A 13 -1.47 -9.32 -4.75
C ILE A 13 -1.89 -9.78 -3.35
N ALA A 14 -2.52 -8.89 -2.57
CA ALA A 14 -2.99 -9.19 -1.23
C ALA A 14 -4.27 -10.03 -1.20
N GLY A 15 -4.96 -10.18 -2.35
CA GLY A 15 -6.24 -10.88 -2.42
C GLY A 15 -7.35 -10.17 -1.64
N CYS A 16 -7.28 -8.84 -1.50
CA CYS A 16 -8.22 -8.05 -0.72
C CYS A 16 -8.92 -6.97 -1.55
N HIS A 17 -9.95 -6.34 -1.00
CA HIS A 17 -10.67 -5.28 -1.69
C HIS A 17 -9.80 -4.01 -1.78
N LEU A 18 -9.91 -3.27 -2.88
CA LEU A 18 -9.18 -2.02 -3.08
C LEU A 18 -9.40 -1.01 -1.95
N ASN A 19 -10.61 -0.99 -1.38
CA ASN A 19 -10.94 -0.13 -0.23
C ASN A 19 -10.15 -0.49 1.02
N SER A 20 -9.81 -1.77 1.23
CA SER A 20 -8.97 -2.21 2.35
C SER A 20 -7.55 -1.64 2.23
N ILE A 21 -6.99 -1.62 1.02
CA ILE A 21 -5.68 -0.99 0.77
C ILE A 21 -5.75 0.52 1.04
N TYR A 22 -6.78 1.21 0.55
CA TYR A 22 -6.93 2.64 0.84
C TYR A 22 -7.12 2.93 2.33
N ALA A 23 -7.90 2.11 3.03
CA ALA A 23 -8.08 2.22 4.48
C ALA A 23 -6.75 2.04 5.21
N ALA A 24 -5.96 1.02 4.87
CA ALA A 24 -4.66 0.77 5.46
C ALA A 24 -3.64 1.90 5.17
N LEU A 25 -3.70 2.49 3.97
CA LEU A 25 -2.86 3.65 3.62
C LEU A 25 -3.26 4.91 4.40
N LEU A 26 -4.57 5.12 4.60
CA LEU A 26 -5.10 6.27 5.33
C LEU A 26 -4.91 6.14 6.85
N SER A 27 -5.00 4.92 7.39
CA SER A 27 -4.74 4.63 8.80
C SER A 27 -3.25 4.64 9.14
N GLY A 28 -2.38 4.53 8.13
CA GLY A 28 -0.92 4.41 8.30
C GLY A 28 -0.44 2.99 8.59
N GLU A 29 -1.34 2.01 8.56
CA GLU A 29 -1.01 0.58 8.73
C GLU A 29 -0.19 0.03 7.55
N LEU A 30 -0.47 0.54 6.34
CA LEU A 30 0.31 0.25 5.15
C LEU A 30 1.15 1.48 4.78
N LYS A 31 2.46 1.28 4.66
CA LYS A 31 3.37 2.34 4.22
C LYS A 31 3.24 2.54 2.71
N GLY A 32 2.81 3.75 2.34
CA GLY A 32 2.77 4.19 0.95
C GLY A 32 3.07 5.68 0.86
N TYR A 33 3.38 6.14 -0.35
CA TYR A 33 3.61 7.56 -0.59
C TYR A 33 2.79 8.04 -1.77
N GLN A 34 2.40 9.31 -1.72
CA GLN A 34 1.78 10.00 -2.84
C GLN A 34 2.84 10.86 -3.52
N ARG A 35 2.97 10.74 -4.84
CA ARG A 35 3.92 11.59 -5.60
C ARG A 35 3.52 13.07 -5.61
N ARG A 36 2.23 13.37 -5.40
CA ARG A 36 1.67 14.74 -5.39
C ARG A 36 0.48 14.82 -4.43
N ALA A 37 0.70 15.02 -3.14
CA ALA A 37 -0.40 15.18 -2.19
C ALA A 37 -1.20 16.47 -2.51
N PRO A 38 -2.54 16.52 -2.37
CA PRO A 38 -3.45 15.45 -1.94
C PRO A 38 -4.11 14.66 -3.09
N ARG A 39 -3.88 15.03 -4.36
CA ARG A 39 -4.55 14.46 -5.56
C ARG A 39 -3.71 13.43 -6.33
N GLY A 40 -2.60 12.99 -5.75
CA GLY A 40 -1.63 12.11 -6.37
C GLY A 40 -2.01 10.65 -6.22
N ARG A 41 -1.64 9.83 -7.21
CA ARG A 41 -1.77 8.37 -7.08
C ARG A 41 -0.85 7.89 -5.95
N TRP A 42 -1.44 7.10 -5.06
CA TRP A 42 -0.70 6.32 -4.07
C TRP A 42 0.24 5.34 -4.77
N ARG A 43 1.41 5.17 -4.17
CA ARG A 43 2.43 4.23 -4.57
C ARG A 43 2.88 3.44 -3.36
N ILE A 44 2.90 2.13 -3.51
CA ILE A 44 3.20 1.17 -2.44
C ILE A 44 4.46 0.43 -2.84
N PHE A 45 5.37 0.22 -1.89
CA PHE A 45 6.52 -0.65 -2.12
C PHE A 45 6.11 -2.11 -1.91
N PRO A 46 6.60 -3.05 -2.73
CA PRO A 46 6.31 -4.47 -2.56
C PRO A 46 6.69 -5.01 -1.17
N GLU A 47 7.78 -4.51 -0.59
CA GLU A 47 8.27 -4.91 0.72
C GLU A 47 7.30 -4.50 1.83
N ASP A 48 6.82 -3.25 1.79
CA ASP A 48 5.83 -2.74 2.75
C ASP A 48 4.49 -3.50 2.63
N LEU A 49 4.06 -3.78 1.39
CA LEU A 49 2.87 -4.61 1.15
C LEU A 49 3.05 -6.01 1.73
N THR A 50 4.20 -6.63 1.54
CA THR A 50 4.49 -7.98 2.05
C THR A 50 4.47 -8.01 3.58
N ARG A 51 5.06 -7.00 4.23
CA ARG A 51 5.01 -6.84 5.70
C ARG A 51 3.59 -6.69 6.21
N TRP A 52 2.80 -5.86 5.53
CA TRP A 52 1.39 -5.66 5.87
C TRP A 52 0.56 -6.94 5.69
N ILE A 53 0.72 -7.67 4.58
CA ILE A 53 0.05 -8.97 4.34
C ILE A 53 0.40 -9.98 5.43
N ARG A 54 1.64 -9.97 5.92
CA ARG A 54 2.10 -10.86 7.00
C ARG A 54 1.60 -10.44 8.39
N GLY A 55 1.00 -9.26 8.53
CA GLY A 55 0.62 -8.69 9.83
C GLY A 55 1.81 -8.26 10.68
N GLU A 56 2.97 -8.04 10.07
CA GLU A 56 4.15 -7.50 10.76
C GLU A 56 3.90 -6.01 11.02
N ALA A 57 3.71 -5.63 12.29
CA ALA A 57 3.50 -4.24 12.67
C ALA A 57 4.69 -3.35 12.23
N PRO A 58 4.45 -2.11 11.76
CA PRO A 58 5.54 -1.18 11.50
C PRO A 58 6.25 -0.89 12.82
N ALA A 59 7.52 -1.30 12.91
CA ALA A 59 8.41 -0.97 14.02
C ALA A 59 8.72 0.53 14.08
#